data_AF-A0A356F3I5-F1
#
_entry.id   AF-A0A356F3I5-F1
#
_cell.length_a   1.000
_cell.length_b   1.000
_cell.length_c   1.000
_cell.angle_alpha   90.00
_cell.angle_beta   90.00
_cell.angle_gamma   90.00
#
_symmetry.space_group_name_H-M   'P 1'
#
loop_
_entity.id
_entity.type
_entity.pdbx_description
1 polymer ?
#
loop_
_entity_poly.entity_id
_entity_poly.type
_entity_poly.pdbx_seq_one_letter_code
_entity_poly.pdbx_strand_id
1 'polypeptide(L)' 'MKIVNIEKRIRCEMPNCKNMAEIRVEKEGFFRSSGFCICNECMKDMYLCFSKIIVPKSPNNMLNKKVKSKENLSEN' A
#
# COMPACT_ATOMS: atom_id res chain seq x y z
N MET A 1 12.58 6.95 -7.06
CA MET A 1 11.17 6.81 -7.51
C MET A 1 10.45 8.02 -6.98
N LYS A 2 9.62 8.64 -7.79
CA LYS A 2 8.85 9.82 -7.39
C LYS A 2 7.37 9.58 -7.62
N ILE A 3 6.57 10.19 -6.77
CA ILE A 3 5.11 10.20 -6.86
C ILE A 3 4.74 11.57 -7.45
N VAL A 4 3.96 11.55 -8.52
CA VAL A 4 3.46 12.77 -9.17
C VAL A 4 1.94 12.69 -9.29
N ASN A 5 1.26 13.77 -8.94
CA ASN A 5 -0.17 13.88 -9.16
C ASN A 5 -0.44 14.06 -10.66
N ILE A 6 -1.54 13.48 -11.14
CA ILE A 6 -1.97 13.59 -12.52
C ILE A 6 -3.32 14.30 -12.61
N GLU A 7 -3.40 15.32 -13.45
CA GLU A 7 -4.65 16.03 -13.75
C GLU A 7 -5.40 15.39 -14.93
N LYS A 8 -4.74 14.48 -15.65
CA LYS A 8 -5.30 13.82 -16.83
C LYS A 8 -6.24 12.69 -16.42
N ARG A 9 -7.33 12.56 -17.17
CA ARG A 9 -8.31 11.47 -17.06
C ARG A 9 -7.72 10.15 -17.58
N ILE A 10 -6.86 9.51 -16.78
CA ILE A 10 -6.26 8.20 -17.04
C ILE A 10 -6.94 7.19 -16.12
N ARG A 11 -7.20 5.97 -16.61
CA ARG A 11 -7.75 4.89 -15.76
C ARG A 11 -6.67 4.33 -14.84
N CYS A 12 -7.07 3.88 -13.66
CA CYS A 12 -6.20 3.09 -12.79
C CYS A 12 -5.71 1.83 -13.53
N GLU A 13 -4.42 1.54 -13.46
CA GLU A 13 -3.81 0.38 -14.11
C GLU A 13 -3.89 -0.90 -13.26
N MET A 14 -4.44 -0.81 -12.04
CA MET A 14 -4.68 -1.99 -11.21
C MET A 14 -5.75 -2.89 -11.86
N PRO A 15 -5.49 -4.20 -12.03
CA PRO A 15 -6.47 -5.11 -12.60
C PRO A 15 -7.82 -5.05 -11.88
N ASN A 16 -8.91 -5.05 -12.65
CA ASN A 16 -10.29 -4.97 -12.17
C ASN A 16 -10.69 -3.65 -11.47
N CYS A 17 -9.77 -2.67 -11.33
CA CYS A 17 -10.14 -1.34 -10.87
C CYS A 17 -10.80 -0.54 -12.01
N LYS A 18 -11.89 0.15 -11.70
CA LYS A 18 -12.61 1.02 -12.65
C LYS A 18 -12.46 2.51 -12.32
N ASN A 19 -11.69 2.85 -11.30
CA ASN A 19 -11.48 4.21 -10.85
C ASN A 19 -10.50 4.96 -11.77
N MET A 20 -10.55 6.29 -11.70
CA MET A 20 -9.56 7.14 -12.36
C MET A 20 -8.29 7.20 -11.50
N ALA A 21 -7.15 7.20 -12.17
CA ALA A 21 -5.87 7.37 -11.51
C ALA A 21 -5.71 8.83 -11.06
N GLU A 22 -5.18 9.02 -9.87
CA GLU A 22 -4.90 10.33 -9.27
C GLU A 22 -3.39 10.58 -9.19
N ILE A 23 -2.63 9.48 -9.23
CA ILE A 23 -1.20 9.46 -8.98
C ILE A 23 -0.52 8.64 -10.09
N ARG A 24 0.66 9.09 -10.50
CA ARG A 24 1.61 8.31 -11.28
C ARG A 24 2.89 8.10 -10.47
N VAL A 25 3.37 6.87 -10.43
CA VAL A 25 4.66 6.53 -9.82
C VAL A 25 5.70 6.42 -10.93
N GLU A 26 6.68 7.32 -10.93
CA GLU A 26 7.72 7.38 -11.95
C GLU A 26 9.07 6.90 -11.41
N LYS A 27 9.80 6.13 -12.23
CA LYS A 27 11.21 5.82 -11.98
C LYS A 27 12.08 6.97 -12.49
N GLU A 28 13.07 7.37 -11.70
CA GLU A 28 14.06 8.36 -12.14
C GLU A 28 15.10 7.67 -13.02
N GLY A 29 15.35 8.20 -14.22
CA GLY A 29 16.33 7.67 -15.17
C GLY A 29 16.21 8.27 -16.58
N PHE A 30 17.32 8.20 -17.34
CA PHE A 30 17.48 8.82 -18.67
C PHE A 30 16.73 8.09 -19.80
N PHE A 31 16.41 6.80 -19.62
CA PHE A 31 15.72 5.99 -20.63
C PHE A 31 14.28 5.67 -20.18
N ARG A 32 13.32 6.29 -20.89
CA ARG A 32 11.87 6.07 -20.89
C ARG A 32 11.17 6.11 -19.52
N SER A 33 10.17 6.97 -19.45
CA SER A 33 9.20 7.18 -18.37
C SER A 33 8.28 5.96 -18.17
N SER A 34 8.86 4.82 -17.81
CA SER A 34 8.12 3.68 -17.28
C SER A 34 7.63 4.07 -15.89
N GLY A 35 6.35 4.39 -15.79
CA GLY A 35 5.68 4.70 -14.54
C GLY A 35 4.25 4.22 -14.64
N PHE A 36 3.67 3.82 -13.51
CA PHE A 36 2.32 3.26 -13.47
C PHE A 36 1.34 4.28 -12.87
N CYS A 37 0.11 4.27 -13.36
CA CYS A 37 -0.96 5.16 -12.91
C CYS A 37 -1.92 4.42 -11.98
N ILE A 38 -2.17 4.97 -10.80
CA ILE A 38 -2.96 4.32 -9.74
C ILE A 38 -3.92 5.31 -9.06
N CYS A 39 -5.09 4.81 -8.64
CA CYS A 39 -6.02 5.57 -7.81
C CYS A 39 -5.66 5.47 -6.32
N ASN A 40 -6.21 6.35 -5.50
CA ASN A 40 -5.92 6.35 -4.07
C ASN A 40 -6.36 5.07 -3.33
N GLU A 41 -7.45 4.44 -3.76
CA GLU A 41 -7.94 3.19 -3.17
C GLU A 41 -6.98 2.04 -3.40
N CYS A 42 -6.60 1.77 -4.66
CA CYS A 42 -5.65 0.71 -4.97
C CYS A 42 -4.26 0.96 -4.37
N MET A 43 -3.84 2.23 -4.22
CA MET A 43 -2.59 2.56 -3.55
C MET A 43 -2.61 2.16 -2.07
N LYS A 44 -3.74 2.38 -1.37
CA LYS A 44 -3.94 1.95 0.03
C LYS A 44 -3.92 0.43 0.15
N ASP A 45 -4.62 -0.28 -0.73
CA ASP A 45 -4.64 -1.75 -0.73
C ASP A 45 -3.24 -2.33 -0.99
N MET A 46 -2.52 -1.74 -1.94
CA MET A 46 -1.15 -2.11 -2.24
C MET A 46 -0.23 -1.88 -1.03
N TYR A 47 -0.34 -0.74 -0.35
CA TYR A 47 0.39 -0.47 0.89
C TYR A 47 0.06 -1.48 2.00
N LEU A 48 -1.22 -1.85 2.18
CA LEU A 48 -1.62 -2.87 3.15
C LEU A 48 -1.00 -4.23 2.82
N CYS A 49 -1.00 -4.64 1.54
CA CYS A 49 -0.35 -5.87 1.10
C CYS A 49 1.17 -5.84 1.31
N PHE A 50 1.84 -4.76 0.91
CA PHE A 50 3.28 -4.59 1.12
C PHE A 50 3.64 -4.56 2.60
N SER A 51 2.84 -3.89 3.43
CA SER A 51 3.12 -3.80 4.87
C SER A 51 3.24 -5.20 5.46
N LYS A 52 2.37 -6.16 5.13
CA LYS A 52 2.46 -7.55 5.60
C LYS A 52 3.81 -8.23 5.31
N ILE A 53 4.49 -7.84 4.24
CA ILE A 53 5.77 -8.40 3.80
C ILE A 53 6.95 -7.57 4.34
N ILE A 54 6.83 -6.25 4.27
CA ILE A 54 7.91 -5.29 4.51
C ILE A 54 7.99 -4.88 5.99
N VAL A 55 7.02 -5.22 6.87
CA VAL A 55 7.20 -4.89 8.29
C VAL A 55 8.52 -5.49 8.79
N PRO A 56 9.48 -4.68 9.26
CA PRO A 56 10.46 -5.22 10.18
C PRO A 56 9.66 -5.70 11.39
N LYS A 57 9.78 -6.99 11.77
CA LYS A 57 9.21 -7.47 13.03
C LYS A 57 9.84 -6.67 14.18
N SER A 58 9.27 -5.51 14.50
CA SER A 58 9.66 -4.76 15.69
C SER A 58 9.40 -5.68 16.89
N PRO A 59 10.35 -5.82 17.83
CA PRO A 59 10.20 -6.67 19.02
C PRO A 59 8.88 -6.39 19.76
N ASN A 60 8.42 -5.14 19.74
CA ASN A 60 7.19 -4.70 20.41
C ASN A 60 5.91 -5.33 19.83
N ASN A 61 5.91 -5.75 18.56
CA ASN A 61 4.76 -6.44 17.97
C ASN A 61 4.62 -7.90 18.45
N MET A 62 5.70 -8.53 18.94
CA MET A 62 5.61 -9.84 19.61
C MET A 62 5.06 -9.73 21.03
N LEU A 63 5.34 -8.62 21.74
CA LEU A 63 4.88 -8.39 23.11
C LEU A 63 3.38 -8.11 23.17
N ASN A 64 2.85 -7.29 22.24
CA ASN A 64 1.41 -6.97 22.21
C ASN A 64 0.51 -8.14 21.78
N LYS A 65 1.06 -9.14 21.08
CA LYS A 65 0.30 -10.34 20.71
C LYS A 65 0.01 -11.26 21.91
N LYS A 66 0.86 -11.23 22.94
CA LYS A 66 0.65 -11.99 24.19
C LYS A 66 -0.37 -11.34 25.14
N VAL A 67 -0.60 -10.04 25.04
CA VAL A 67 -1.55 -9.32 25.90
C VAL A 67 -2.99 -9.62 25.46
N LYS A 68 -3.29 -9.57 24.16
CA LYS A 68 -4.64 -9.90 23.63
C LYS A 68 -5.07 -11.35 23.86
N SER A 69 -4.14 -12.29 24.01
CA SER A 69 -4.47 -13.69 24.33
C SER A 69 -4.82 -13.89 25.81
N LYS A 70 -4.49 -12.97 26.71
CA LYS A 70 -4.84 -13.09 28.14
C LYS A 70 -6.21 -12.50 28.48
N GLU A 71 -6.65 -11.46 27.76
CA GLU A 71 -7.97 -10.86 27.98
C GLU A 71 -9.13 -11.80 27.55
N ASN A 72 -8.89 -12.75 26.65
CA ASN A 72 -9.91 -13.72 26.19
C ASN A 72 -9.95 -15.03 26.99
N LEU A 73 -9.22 -15.13 28.11
CA LEU A 73 -9.19 -16.31 28.98
C LEU A 73 -9.79 -16.05 30.37
N SER A 74 -10.30 -14.84 30.62
CA SER A 74 -10.95 -14.44 31.87
C SER A 74 -12.47 -14.25 31.76
N GLU A 75 -13.07 -14.59 30.63
CA GLU A 75 -14.52 -14.64 30.43
C GLU A 75 -14.91 -16.05 29.95
N ASN A 76 -14.84 -17.03 30.86
CA ASN A 76 -15.63 -18.27 30.87
C ASN A 76 -15.46 -18.97 32.22
#